data_AF-A0A1V6NXW8-F1
#
_entry.id   AF-A0A1V6NXW8-F1
#
_cell.length_a   1.000
_cell.length_b   1.000
_cell.length_c   1.000
_cell.angle_alpha   90.00
_cell.angle_beta   90.00
_cell.angle_gamma   90.00
#
_symmetry.space_group_name_H-M   'P 1'
#
loop_
_entity.id
_entity.type
_entity.pdbx_description
1 polymer ?
#
loop_
_entity_poly.entity_id
_entity_poly.type
_entity_poly.pdbx_seq_one_letter_code
_entity_poly.pdbx_strand_id
1 'polypeptide(L)'
;MHENTARPLSFVHKTIWAFHYIILEYIAHDDLHLAKYATISRDWQAIIESKTFSSLKINTPRRLAEFNELSWDRRRSYVRKVDLIIQLESYYDDNDACTRYENEGEMQRNNKIFTTSIHSLFITLAKWPAKEEAKFSLSIEARSPDDLLGQTPEAKREREKRIEESYPNFADSILLWPASIRQLHLGFCYVAPFDQNYSPAASTVKGKTDPLSSRLREFSQQLKEMGGAQCVLGKEVFWPTDEQNHNIQLPFWPHFTDLWLGYEPVTPSGNWMFAKEEPQESEDEDDHDSSDPGSDYNEMDDTDKDWDAPEDRMGKIFRTKPIHELFNAYYLSAANAALCMPKLDNMFLEVTNGWNRQEFWYRVRDEVANATWSSGDDPKAFEPSDEVLQLWKQVASARTGGDLGVEVDLL
;
A
#
# COMPACT_ATOMS: atom_id res chain seq x y z
N MET A 1 0.24 48.71 -56.42
CA MET A 1 -0.49 47.81 -55.49
C MET A 1 0.43 46.64 -55.20
N HIS A 2 1.19 46.70 -54.10
CA HIS A 2 1.93 45.57 -53.56
C HIS A 2 1.26 45.21 -52.25
N GLU A 3 0.44 44.16 -52.26
CA GLU A 3 -0.12 43.57 -51.06
C GLU A 3 0.98 42.80 -50.33
N ASN A 4 1.46 43.38 -49.24
CA ASN A 4 2.37 42.76 -48.30
C ASN A 4 1.55 41.78 -47.45
N THR A 5 1.46 40.52 -47.88
CA THR A 5 0.80 39.45 -47.13
C THR A 5 1.64 39.09 -45.90
N ALA A 6 1.44 39.83 -44.81
CA ALA A 6 1.88 39.43 -43.49
C ALA A 6 1.18 38.11 -43.13
N ARG A 7 1.91 36.99 -43.18
CA ARG A 7 1.44 35.74 -42.58
C ARG A 7 1.19 36.00 -41.09
N PRO A 8 0.03 35.62 -40.52
CA PRO A 8 -0.26 35.94 -39.14
C PRO A 8 0.73 35.20 -38.24
N LEU A 9 1.44 35.96 -37.39
CA LEU A 9 2.37 35.45 -36.38
C LEU A 9 1.78 34.28 -35.57
N SER A 10 0.45 34.20 -35.44
CA SER A 10 -0.25 33.11 -34.75
C SER A 10 -0.13 31.74 -35.42
N PHE A 11 0.02 31.67 -36.75
CA PHE A 11 0.15 30.39 -37.47
C PHE A 11 1.56 29.83 -37.28
N VAL A 12 2.59 30.64 -37.51
CA VAL A 12 4.00 30.26 -37.29
C VAL A 12 4.24 29.87 -35.83
N HIS A 13 3.65 30.59 -34.87
CA HIS A 13 3.75 30.24 -33.46
C HIS A 13 3.07 28.87 -33.18
N LYS A 14 1.84 28.63 -33.66
CA LYS A 14 1.15 27.33 -33.47
C LYS A 14 1.89 26.15 -34.11
N THR A 15 2.45 26.31 -35.31
CA THR A 15 3.22 25.24 -35.95
C THR A 15 4.51 24.95 -35.20
N ILE A 16 5.19 25.99 -34.70
CA ILE A 16 6.38 25.85 -33.84
C ILE A 16 6.01 25.13 -32.54
N TRP A 17 4.88 25.45 -31.92
CA TRP A 17 4.40 24.76 -30.70
C TRP A 17 4.10 23.28 -30.92
N ALA A 18 3.47 22.91 -32.04
CA ALA A 18 3.18 21.51 -32.38
C ALA A 18 4.46 20.70 -32.67
N PHE A 19 5.42 21.28 -33.39
CA PHE A 19 6.71 20.63 -33.63
C PHE A 19 7.55 20.48 -32.35
N HIS A 20 7.50 21.45 -31.43
CA HIS A 20 8.14 21.34 -30.11
C HIS A 20 7.54 20.21 -29.27
N TYR A 21 6.21 20.07 -29.28
CA TYR A 21 5.52 19.01 -28.55
C TYR A 21 5.91 17.62 -29.04
N ILE A 22 5.95 17.41 -30.37
CA ILE A 22 6.31 16.14 -31.00
C ILE A 22 7.77 15.75 -30.70
N ILE A 23 8.71 16.71 -30.76
CA ILE A 23 10.12 16.46 -30.43
C ILE A 23 10.29 16.07 -28.96
N LEU A 24 9.50 16.68 -28.06
CA LEU A 24 9.54 16.41 -26.63
C LEU A 24 8.80 15.13 -26.22
N GLU A 25 7.88 14.61 -27.04
CA GLU A 25 7.36 13.24 -26.90
C GLU A 25 8.42 12.21 -27.32
N TYR A 26 9.12 12.48 -28.41
CA TYR A 26 10.12 11.56 -28.97
C TYR A 26 11.39 11.42 -28.09
N ILE A 27 11.74 12.46 -27.32
CA ILE A 27 12.92 12.46 -26.43
C ILE A 27 12.57 12.01 -24.99
N ALA A 28 11.30 11.99 -24.59
CA ALA A 28 10.86 11.71 -23.22
C ALA A 28 10.97 10.24 -22.75
N HIS A 29 11.68 9.38 -23.49
CA HIS A 29 12.00 8.04 -23.02
C HIS A 29 13.19 8.03 -22.02
N ASP A 30 13.88 9.16 -21.84
CA ASP A 30 15.00 9.27 -20.89
C ASP A 30 15.09 10.68 -20.26
N ASP A 31 14.43 10.86 -19.10
CA ASP A 31 14.22 12.16 -18.43
C ASP A 31 15.52 12.93 -18.11
N LEU A 32 16.64 12.22 -17.94
CA LEU A 32 17.96 12.80 -17.65
C LEU A 32 18.54 13.58 -18.85
N HIS A 33 18.19 13.22 -20.08
CA HIS A 33 18.69 13.89 -21.29
C HIS A 33 17.96 15.20 -21.61
N LEU A 34 16.80 15.45 -20.98
CA LEU A 34 16.00 16.64 -21.24
C LEU A 34 16.49 17.88 -20.48
N ALA A 35 17.13 17.70 -19.32
CA ALA A 35 17.51 18.80 -18.42
C ALA A 35 18.40 19.87 -19.08
N LYS A 36 19.29 19.48 -20.00
CA LYS A 36 20.18 20.40 -20.74
C LYS A 36 19.44 21.40 -21.61
N TYR A 37 18.21 21.08 -22.04
CA TYR A 37 17.41 21.96 -22.88
C TYR A 37 16.66 23.03 -22.08
N ALA A 38 16.61 22.92 -20.74
CA ALA A 38 15.98 23.93 -19.87
C ALA A 38 16.70 25.29 -19.92
N THR A 39 17.95 25.34 -20.38
CA THR A 39 18.74 26.59 -20.47
C THR A 39 18.56 27.34 -21.78
N ILE A 40 17.87 26.76 -22.78
CA ILE A 40 17.72 27.35 -24.12
C ILE A 40 16.90 28.64 -24.08
N SER A 41 15.77 28.63 -23.36
CA SER A 41 14.86 29.78 -23.23
C SER A 41 13.93 29.60 -22.03
N ARG A 42 13.17 30.64 -21.66
CA ARG A 42 12.17 30.55 -20.57
C ARG A 42 11.02 29.58 -20.88
N ASP A 43 10.62 29.48 -22.14
CA ASP A 43 9.55 28.56 -22.55
C ASP A 43 10.03 27.11 -22.49
N TRP A 44 11.24 26.84 -23.01
CA TRP A 44 11.88 25.54 -22.87
C TRP A 44 12.15 25.20 -21.40
N GLN A 45 12.57 26.17 -20.58
CA GLN A 45 12.71 25.97 -19.14
C GLN A 45 11.39 25.50 -18.53
N ALA A 46 10.28 26.21 -18.78
CA ALA A 46 8.98 25.85 -18.22
C ALA A 46 8.53 24.46 -18.66
N ILE A 47 8.67 24.13 -19.95
CA ILE A 47 8.25 22.83 -20.47
C ILE A 47 9.10 21.69 -19.92
N ILE A 48 10.44 21.83 -19.96
CA ILE A 48 11.36 20.80 -19.46
C ILE A 48 11.20 20.64 -17.95
N GLU A 49 11.21 21.73 -17.18
CA GLU A 49 11.00 21.68 -15.73
C GLU A 49 9.62 21.07 -15.39
N SER A 50 8.58 21.32 -16.19
CA SER A 50 7.27 20.71 -15.95
C SER A 50 7.27 19.19 -16.04
N LYS A 51 8.09 18.62 -16.93
CA LYS A 51 8.28 17.17 -17.06
C LYS A 51 9.22 16.63 -15.98
N THR A 52 10.41 17.22 -15.87
CA THR A 52 11.46 16.78 -14.95
C THR A 52 11.04 16.83 -13.48
N PHE A 53 10.26 17.86 -13.08
CA PHE A 53 9.79 17.97 -11.70
C PHE A 53 8.42 17.34 -11.46
N SER A 54 7.78 16.71 -12.48
CA SER A 54 6.46 16.09 -12.32
C SER A 54 6.47 14.95 -11.31
N SER A 55 7.50 14.08 -11.37
CA SER A 55 7.68 12.95 -10.47
C SER A 55 9.08 12.96 -9.87
N LEU A 56 9.16 13.03 -8.54
CA LEU A 56 10.42 13.16 -7.81
C LEU A 56 10.69 11.89 -7.03
N LYS A 57 11.74 11.16 -7.42
CA LYS A 57 12.22 9.99 -6.68
C LYS A 57 13.32 10.41 -5.70
N ILE A 58 13.07 10.30 -4.40
CA ILE A 58 14.03 10.59 -3.32
C ILE A 58 14.44 9.26 -2.72
N ASN A 59 15.52 8.67 -3.23
CA ASN A 59 15.96 7.32 -2.88
C ASN A 59 17.30 7.26 -2.14
N THR A 60 17.84 8.41 -1.74
CA THR A 60 19.06 8.50 -0.93
C THR A 60 18.96 9.71 0.02
N PRO A 61 19.68 9.69 1.17
CA PRO A 61 19.75 10.84 2.07
C PRO A 61 20.24 12.12 1.38
N ARG A 62 21.18 11.99 0.43
CA ARG A 62 21.68 13.11 -0.37
C ARG A 62 20.58 13.76 -1.21
N ARG A 63 19.75 12.96 -1.90
CA ARG A 63 18.64 13.50 -2.70
C ARG A 63 17.58 14.17 -1.83
N LEU A 64 17.38 13.69 -0.60
CA LEU A 64 16.49 14.34 0.36
C LEU A 64 17.03 15.70 0.81
N ALA A 65 18.33 15.80 1.09
CA ALA A 65 18.97 17.07 1.39
C ALA A 65 18.87 18.06 0.22
N GLU A 66 19.20 17.61 -1.00
CA GLU A 66 19.04 18.40 -2.23
C GLU A 66 17.58 18.87 -2.42
N PHE A 67 16.59 17.98 -2.19
CA PHE A 67 15.17 18.33 -2.26
C PHE A 67 14.81 19.46 -1.27
N ASN A 68 15.35 19.43 -0.06
CA ASN A 68 15.06 20.42 0.99
C ASN A 68 15.73 21.78 0.76
N GLU A 69 16.89 21.81 0.09
CA GLU A 69 17.61 23.03 -0.22
C GLU A 69 17.07 23.77 -1.47
N LEU A 70 16.31 23.07 -2.32
CA LEU A 70 15.74 23.65 -3.52
C LEU A 70 14.68 24.73 -3.20
N SER A 71 14.74 25.86 -3.93
CA SER A 71 13.61 26.78 -3.99
C SER A 71 12.48 26.19 -4.83
N TRP A 72 11.36 25.93 -4.16
CA TRP A 72 10.16 25.34 -4.76
C TRP A 72 9.18 26.38 -5.33
N ASP A 73 9.50 27.67 -5.36
CA ASP A 73 8.55 28.76 -5.67
C ASP A 73 7.69 28.51 -6.93
N ARG A 74 8.35 28.44 -8.10
CA ARG A 74 7.68 28.15 -9.38
C ARG A 74 7.57 26.64 -9.63
N ARG A 75 8.60 25.88 -9.24
CA ARG A 75 8.73 24.44 -9.53
C ARG A 75 7.71 23.58 -8.80
N ARG A 76 7.24 23.98 -7.61
CA ARG A 76 6.17 23.27 -6.88
C ARG A 76 4.93 23.07 -7.74
N SER A 77 4.62 24.01 -8.64
CA SER A 77 3.43 23.93 -9.49
C SER A 77 3.48 22.74 -10.44
N TYR A 78 4.68 22.25 -10.76
CA TYR A 78 4.93 21.10 -11.63
C TYR A 78 4.88 19.77 -10.88
N VAL A 79 5.23 19.75 -9.59
CA VAL A 79 5.25 18.51 -8.81
C VAL A 79 3.86 17.90 -8.71
N ARG A 80 3.76 16.63 -9.11
CA ARG A 80 2.57 15.78 -9.02
C ARG A 80 2.79 14.59 -8.10
N LYS A 81 4.01 14.05 -8.06
CA LYS A 81 4.34 12.85 -7.29
C LYS A 81 5.69 12.98 -6.60
N VAL A 82 5.78 12.56 -5.34
CA VAL A 82 7.03 12.39 -4.59
C VAL A 82 7.09 10.95 -4.09
N ASP A 83 8.13 10.23 -4.52
CA ASP A 83 8.45 8.88 -4.08
C ASP A 83 9.62 8.93 -3.12
N LEU A 84 9.34 8.84 -1.81
CA LEU A 84 10.36 8.73 -0.78
C LEU A 84 10.68 7.25 -0.56
N ILE A 85 11.92 6.86 -0.84
CA ILE A 85 12.47 5.56 -0.51
C ILE A 85 13.54 5.78 0.56
N ILE A 86 13.20 5.42 1.79
CA ILE A 86 14.05 5.52 2.96
C ILE A 86 15.03 4.35 2.93
N GLN A 87 16.31 4.67 2.80
CA GLN A 87 17.38 3.67 2.86
C GLN A 87 17.77 3.42 4.31
N LEU A 88 17.48 2.22 4.82
CA LEU A 88 17.89 1.74 6.15
C LEU A 88 19.37 1.29 6.15
N GLU A 89 19.92 0.96 7.32
CA GLU A 89 21.29 0.42 7.40
C GLU A 89 21.43 -0.90 6.62
N SER A 90 22.62 -1.14 6.08
CA SER A 90 22.99 -2.44 5.52
C SER A 90 23.28 -3.38 6.67
N TYR A 91 22.85 -4.63 6.53
CA TYR A 91 23.08 -5.70 7.49
C TYR A 91 24.08 -6.76 6.97
N TYR A 92 24.80 -6.54 5.85
CA TYR A 92 25.86 -7.47 5.39
C TYR A 92 27.29 -7.12 5.85
N ASP A 93 27.49 -6.00 6.57
CA ASP A 93 28.81 -5.67 7.12
C ASP A 93 29.24 -6.59 8.28
N ASP A 94 28.31 -7.38 8.83
CA ASP A 94 28.55 -8.42 9.83
C ASP A 94 28.25 -9.78 9.19
N ASN A 95 29.25 -10.67 9.12
CA ASN A 95 29.14 -11.98 8.45
C ASN A 95 28.04 -12.91 9.03
N ASP A 96 27.37 -12.49 10.10
CA ASP A 96 26.31 -13.21 10.82
C ASP A 96 25.03 -12.35 10.96
N ALA A 97 24.97 -11.14 10.42
CA ALA A 97 23.79 -10.27 10.59
C ALA A 97 22.56 -10.73 9.77
N CYS A 98 22.73 -11.70 8.85
CA CYS A 98 21.62 -12.45 8.26
C CYS A 98 21.13 -13.63 9.13
N THR A 99 21.83 -13.97 10.21
CA THR A 99 21.53 -15.12 11.10
C THR A 99 21.17 -14.68 12.53
N ARG A 100 21.25 -13.38 12.85
CA ARG A 100 20.92 -12.83 14.16
C ARG A 100 20.05 -11.58 14.07
N TYR A 101 19.32 -11.31 15.14
CA TYR A 101 18.54 -10.10 15.32
C TYR A 101 19.41 -8.83 15.25
N GLU A 102 18.81 -7.74 14.76
CA GLU A 102 19.32 -6.40 15.08
C GLU A 102 19.37 -6.25 16.61
N ASN A 103 20.52 -5.88 17.14
CA ASN A 103 20.58 -5.49 18.54
C ASN A 103 19.80 -4.18 18.72
N GLU A 104 19.40 -3.90 19.97
CA GLU A 104 18.66 -2.68 20.31
C GLU A 104 19.31 -1.39 19.76
N GLY A 105 20.64 -1.38 19.64
CA GLY A 105 21.38 -0.28 19.02
C GLY A 105 21.16 -0.15 17.51
N GLU A 106 21.11 -1.25 16.76
CA GLU A 106 20.78 -1.29 15.32
C GLU A 106 19.34 -0.79 15.09
N MET A 107 18.37 -1.30 15.87
CA MET A 107 16.97 -0.88 15.80
C MET A 107 16.78 0.62 16.05
N GLN A 108 17.44 1.15 17.09
CA GLN A 108 17.39 2.57 17.42
C GLN A 108 17.93 3.43 16.28
N ARG A 109 18.96 2.97 15.55
CA ARG A 109 19.51 3.68 14.40
C ARG A 109 18.55 3.66 13.21
N ASN A 110 17.99 2.51 12.86
CA ASN A 110 17.04 2.39 11.75
C ASN A 110 15.75 3.21 11.98
N ASN A 111 15.16 3.11 13.17
CA ASN A 111 14.01 3.93 13.57
C ASN A 111 14.32 5.43 13.49
N LYS A 112 15.53 5.81 13.90
CA LYS A 112 16.00 7.19 13.79
C LYS A 112 16.17 7.62 12.34
N ILE A 113 16.74 6.80 11.47
CA ILE A 113 16.89 7.08 10.03
C ILE A 113 15.53 7.31 9.40
N PHE A 114 14.60 6.39 9.65
CA PHE A 114 13.25 6.44 9.11
C PHE A 114 12.50 7.69 9.56
N THR A 115 12.43 7.91 10.87
CA THR A 115 11.74 9.07 11.46
C THR A 115 12.37 10.38 10.98
N THR A 116 13.70 10.49 11.02
CA THR A 116 14.40 11.71 10.58
C THR A 116 14.15 12.00 9.09
N SER A 117 14.10 10.97 8.25
CA SER A 117 13.86 11.12 6.81
C SER A 117 12.46 11.65 6.51
N ILE A 118 11.44 11.08 7.17
CA ILE A 118 10.05 11.52 7.04
C ILE A 118 9.89 12.97 7.53
N HIS A 119 10.37 13.26 8.73
CA HIS A 119 10.31 14.62 9.30
C HIS A 119 10.98 15.64 8.39
N SER A 120 12.16 15.30 7.87
CA SER A 120 12.94 16.15 6.97
C SER A 120 12.17 16.48 5.69
N LEU A 121 11.51 15.49 5.08
CA LEU A 121 10.65 15.72 3.90
C LEU A 121 9.45 16.62 4.25
N PHE A 122 8.79 16.36 5.36
CA PHE A 122 7.55 17.07 5.73
C PHE A 122 7.75 18.49 6.18
N ILE A 123 8.89 18.84 6.75
CA ILE A 123 9.26 20.25 6.97
C ILE A 123 9.21 21.05 5.66
N THR A 124 9.65 20.44 4.56
CA THR A 124 9.64 21.10 3.24
C THR A 124 8.25 21.09 2.62
N LEU A 125 7.54 19.95 2.65
CA LEU A 125 6.19 19.84 2.10
C LEU A 125 5.15 20.68 2.88
N ALA A 126 5.31 20.88 4.19
CA ALA A 126 4.45 21.73 5.00
C ALA A 126 4.51 23.22 4.60
N LYS A 127 5.59 23.65 3.95
CA LYS A 127 5.72 25.01 3.40
C LYS A 127 4.92 25.18 2.10
N TRP A 128 4.45 24.09 1.51
CA TRP A 128 3.69 24.15 0.26
C TRP A 128 2.23 24.46 0.61
N PRO A 129 1.63 25.49 -0.01
CA PRO A 129 0.23 25.78 0.23
C PRO A 129 -0.61 24.57 -0.20
N ALA A 130 -1.69 24.30 0.54
CA ALA A 130 -2.68 23.32 0.13
C ALA A 130 -3.18 23.72 -1.26
N LYS A 131 -2.97 22.85 -2.26
CA LYS A 131 -3.56 23.05 -3.57
C LYS A 131 -4.92 22.40 -3.55
N GLU A 132 -5.98 23.18 -3.75
CA GLU A 132 -7.35 22.65 -3.80
C GLU A 132 -7.56 21.70 -4.99
N GLU A 133 -6.84 21.91 -6.09
CA GLU A 133 -7.11 21.21 -7.36
C GLU A 133 -5.97 20.33 -7.88
N ALA A 134 -4.74 20.45 -7.36
CA ALA A 134 -3.63 19.68 -7.89
C ALA A 134 -3.47 18.34 -7.16
N LYS A 135 -3.58 17.26 -7.93
CA LYS A 135 -3.17 15.92 -7.52
C LYS A 135 -1.70 15.96 -7.05
N PHE A 136 -1.49 15.84 -5.75
CA PHE A 136 -0.18 15.63 -5.14
C PHE A 136 -0.20 14.26 -4.47
N SER A 137 0.57 13.34 -5.03
CA SER A 137 0.74 11.97 -4.57
C SER A 137 2.05 11.84 -3.80
N LEU A 138 1.97 11.23 -2.63
CA LEU A 138 3.13 10.85 -1.83
C LEU A 138 3.20 9.33 -1.75
N SER A 139 4.30 8.74 -2.19
CA SER A 139 4.65 7.35 -1.90
C SER A 139 5.76 7.33 -0.86
N ILE A 140 5.59 6.52 0.19
CA ILE A 140 6.63 6.25 1.18
C ILE A 140 6.92 4.75 1.18
N GLU A 141 8.20 4.43 1.08
CA GLU A 141 8.75 3.08 1.14
C GLU A 141 10.00 3.11 2.03
N ALA A 142 10.25 2.04 2.79
CA ALA A 142 11.50 1.85 3.52
C ALA A 142 12.14 0.53 3.11
N ARG A 143 13.44 0.57 2.81
CA ARG A 143 14.20 -0.61 2.38
C ARG A 143 15.65 -0.53 2.84
N SER A 144 16.23 -1.66 3.19
CA SER A 144 17.67 -1.81 3.30
C SER A 144 18.29 -1.96 1.89
N PRO A 145 19.54 -1.52 1.65
CA PRO A 145 20.27 -1.79 0.40
C PRO A 145 20.29 -3.27 0.01
N ASP A 146 20.29 -4.12 1.04
CA ASP A 146 20.42 -5.56 0.96
C ASP A 146 19.11 -6.26 0.57
N ASP A 147 17.97 -5.56 0.69
CA ASP A 147 16.65 -6.09 0.32
C ASP A 147 16.53 -6.41 -1.19
N LEU A 148 17.42 -5.85 -2.02
CA LEU A 148 17.48 -6.05 -3.48
C LEU A 148 18.32 -7.26 -3.91
N LEU A 149 19.10 -7.82 -2.99
CA LEU A 149 19.86 -9.05 -3.19
C LEU A 149 18.94 -10.18 -2.74
N GLY A 150 18.66 -11.14 -3.63
CA GLY A 150 17.67 -12.21 -3.39
C GLY A 150 17.77 -12.75 -1.96
N GLN A 151 16.69 -12.54 -1.19
CA GLN A 151 16.68 -12.82 0.24
C GLN A 151 16.62 -14.32 0.48
N THR A 152 17.40 -14.83 1.43
CA THR A 152 17.12 -16.14 2.02
C THR A 152 15.78 -16.10 2.77
N PRO A 153 15.07 -17.23 2.94
CA PRO A 153 13.82 -17.28 3.72
C PRO A 153 13.95 -16.68 5.13
N GLU A 154 15.14 -16.75 5.74
CA GLU A 154 15.49 -16.20 7.05
C GLU A 154 15.62 -14.67 6.99
N ALA A 155 16.32 -14.14 5.98
CA ALA A 155 16.45 -12.69 5.74
C ALA A 155 15.10 -12.03 5.44
N LYS A 156 14.19 -12.81 4.81
CA LYS A 156 12.79 -12.46 4.63
C LYS A 156 12.04 -12.46 5.95
N ARG A 157 12.03 -13.56 6.73
CA ARG A 157 11.37 -13.64 8.06
C ARG A 157 11.83 -12.55 9.03
N GLU A 158 13.09 -12.16 8.96
CA GLU A 158 13.62 -11.10 9.82
C GLU A 158 13.12 -9.71 9.36
N ARG A 159 12.81 -9.50 8.06
CA ARG A 159 12.16 -8.26 7.50
C ARG A 159 10.84 -7.93 8.13
N GLU A 160 10.16 -8.98 8.50
CA GLU A 160 8.78 -9.00 8.97
C GLU A 160 8.74 -8.47 10.39
N LYS A 161 9.68 -8.93 11.22
CA LYS A 161 9.89 -8.43 12.58
C LYS A 161 10.49 -7.01 12.60
N ARG A 162 11.37 -6.68 11.63
CA ARG A 162 11.99 -5.33 11.46
C ARG A 162 10.98 -4.18 11.39
N ILE A 163 9.76 -4.41 10.89
CA ILE A 163 8.76 -3.37 10.69
C ILE A 163 7.83 -3.22 11.89
N GLU A 164 7.53 -4.31 12.57
CA GLU A 164 6.71 -4.36 13.77
C GLU A 164 7.20 -3.44 14.90
N GLU A 165 8.52 -3.38 15.14
CA GLU A 165 9.08 -2.55 16.23
C GLU A 165 9.29 -1.07 15.82
N SER A 166 9.18 -0.76 14.52
CA SER A 166 9.20 0.61 13.98
C SER A 166 7.81 1.29 13.99
N TYR A 167 6.73 0.49 14.09
CA TYR A 167 5.33 0.92 13.99
C TYR A 167 4.92 2.08 14.92
N PRO A 168 5.28 2.11 16.22
CA PRO A 168 4.82 3.15 17.12
C PRO A 168 5.34 4.55 16.75
N ASN A 169 6.63 4.65 16.40
CA ASN A 169 7.26 5.92 16.01
C ASN A 169 6.72 6.42 14.66
N PHE A 170 6.39 5.51 13.76
CA PHE A 170 5.76 5.87 12.49
C PHE A 170 4.36 6.44 12.69
N ALA A 171 3.53 5.81 13.54
CA ALA A 171 2.19 6.29 13.84
C ALA A 171 2.21 7.72 14.41
N ASP A 172 3.21 8.07 15.22
CA ASP A 172 3.43 9.42 15.73
C ASP A 172 3.85 10.43 14.67
N SER A 173 4.59 9.98 13.64
CA SER A 173 4.95 10.86 12.53
C SER A 173 3.72 11.40 11.79
N ILE A 174 2.61 10.64 11.70
CA ILE A 174 1.38 10.98 10.95
C ILE A 174 0.81 12.34 11.38
N LEU A 175 0.95 12.70 12.66
CA LEU A 175 0.50 13.98 13.19
C LEU A 175 1.21 15.19 12.57
N LEU A 176 2.36 14.98 11.94
CA LEU A 176 3.18 16.02 11.32
C LEU A 176 3.04 16.05 9.80
N TRP A 177 2.20 15.18 9.24
CA TRP A 177 2.06 15.07 7.79
C TRP A 177 1.28 16.27 7.26
N PRO A 178 1.72 16.89 6.15
CA PRO A 178 1.07 18.08 5.61
C PRO A 178 -0.37 17.84 5.18
N ALA A 179 -1.25 18.81 5.49
CA ALA A 179 -2.66 18.80 5.05
C ALA A 179 -2.85 19.00 3.52
N SER A 180 -1.76 19.28 2.80
CA SER A 180 -1.72 19.43 1.35
C SER A 180 -1.71 18.10 0.61
N ILE A 181 -1.47 16.97 1.30
CA ILE A 181 -1.49 15.63 0.71
C ILE A 181 -2.93 15.25 0.38
N ARG A 182 -3.15 14.83 -0.87
CA ARG A 182 -4.46 14.37 -1.36
C ARG A 182 -4.45 12.92 -1.82
N GLN A 183 -3.30 12.39 -2.22
CA GLN A 183 -3.15 10.99 -2.58
C GLN A 183 -1.98 10.42 -1.80
N LEU A 184 -2.19 9.30 -1.12
CA LEU A 184 -1.18 8.64 -0.30
C LEU A 184 -1.00 7.21 -0.78
N HIS A 185 0.24 6.78 -1.00
CA HIS A 185 0.58 5.39 -1.22
C HIS A 185 1.61 4.95 -0.17
N LEU A 186 1.28 3.88 0.55
CA LEU A 186 2.14 3.34 1.59
C LEU A 186 2.65 1.96 1.16
N GLY A 187 3.95 1.86 0.85
CA GLY A 187 4.62 0.57 0.71
C GLY A 187 5.30 0.22 2.01
N PHE A 188 4.64 -0.57 2.86
CA PHE A 188 5.32 -1.14 4.03
C PHE A 188 5.94 -2.45 3.63
N CYS A 189 7.16 -2.68 4.06
CA CYS A 189 7.86 -3.90 3.74
C CYS A 189 7.51 -5.05 4.72
N TYR A 190 6.33 -5.07 5.37
CA TYR A 190 5.99 -6.16 6.30
C TYR A 190 5.63 -7.38 5.45
N VAL A 191 6.11 -8.55 5.82
CA VAL A 191 5.66 -9.82 5.23
C VAL A 191 5.28 -10.73 6.38
N ALA A 192 4.32 -11.64 6.23
CA ALA A 192 4.04 -12.59 7.29
C ALA A 192 5.01 -13.79 7.25
N PRO A 193 5.32 -14.43 8.39
CA PRO A 193 6.21 -15.59 8.42
C PRO A 193 5.85 -16.63 7.38
N PHE A 194 6.76 -16.90 6.45
CA PHE A 194 6.48 -17.86 5.38
C PHE A 194 6.17 -19.27 5.93
N ASP A 195 6.78 -19.65 7.07
CA ASP A 195 6.39 -20.83 7.82
C ASP A 195 5.36 -20.48 8.89
N GLN A 196 4.15 -20.98 8.71
CA GLN A 196 2.99 -20.64 9.54
C GLN A 196 2.95 -21.38 10.89
N ASN A 197 3.96 -22.20 11.19
CA ASN A 197 4.18 -22.73 12.53
C ASN A 197 4.64 -21.64 13.51
N TYR A 198 5.24 -20.56 12.99
CA TYR A 198 5.60 -19.41 13.79
C TYR A 198 4.40 -18.50 14.01
N SER A 199 4.32 -17.94 15.22
CA SER A 199 3.36 -16.89 15.53
C SER A 199 3.78 -15.59 14.84
N PRO A 200 2.85 -14.89 14.18
CA PRO A 200 3.10 -13.56 13.68
C PRO A 200 3.44 -12.63 14.82
N ALA A 201 4.23 -11.66 14.45
CA ALA A 201 4.64 -10.62 15.35
C ALA A 201 3.47 -9.63 15.60
N ALA A 202 3.31 -9.16 16.84
CA ALA A 202 2.24 -8.27 17.28
C ALA A 202 2.76 -6.84 17.53
N SER A 203 2.41 -5.90 16.64
CA SER A 203 2.68 -4.46 16.83
C SER A 203 1.83 -3.81 17.93
N THR A 204 0.79 -4.51 18.39
CA THR A 204 -0.17 -4.01 19.39
C THR A 204 -0.53 -5.07 20.42
N VAL A 205 -0.80 -4.62 21.65
CA VAL A 205 -1.31 -5.50 22.70
C VAL A 205 -2.73 -5.94 22.33
N LYS A 206 -3.00 -7.24 22.41
CA LYS A 206 -4.34 -7.81 22.19
C LYS A 206 -5.42 -7.03 22.97
N GLY A 207 -6.46 -6.60 22.26
CA GLY A 207 -7.57 -5.83 22.82
C GLY A 207 -7.32 -4.32 22.94
N LYS A 208 -6.16 -3.81 22.50
CA LYS A 208 -5.93 -2.37 22.32
C LYS A 208 -6.08 -1.96 20.87
N THR A 209 -6.57 -0.73 20.66
CA THR A 209 -6.64 -0.07 19.36
C THR A 209 -5.25 0.10 18.77
N ASP A 210 -5.08 -0.26 17.49
CA ASP A 210 -3.82 -0.05 16.78
C ASP A 210 -3.55 1.45 16.54
N PRO A 211 -2.44 2.01 17.09
CA PRO A 211 -2.10 3.41 16.91
C PRO A 211 -1.90 3.79 15.46
N LEU A 212 -1.33 2.91 14.63
CA LEU A 212 -1.11 3.22 13.22
C LEU A 212 -2.44 3.34 12.47
N SER A 213 -3.29 2.34 12.61
CA SER A 213 -4.62 2.30 11.98
C SER A 213 -5.48 3.49 12.39
N SER A 214 -5.51 3.82 13.69
CA SER A 214 -6.28 4.96 14.18
C SER A 214 -5.76 6.31 13.66
N ARG A 215 -4.46 6.54 13.64
CA ARG A 215 -3.84 7.76 13.08
C ARG A 215 -4.02 7.86 11.57
N LEU A 216 -3.90 6.75 10.85
CA LEU A 216 -4.17 6.71 9.40
C LEU A 216 -5.63 7.01 9.11
N ARG A 217 -6.58 6.48 9.91
CA ARG A 217 -8.00 6.82 9.79
C ARG A 217 -8.21 8.33 9.91
N GLU A 218 -7.64 8.97 10.94
CA GLU A 218 -7.72 10.42 11.15
C GLU A 218 -7.14 11.20 9.96
N PHE A 219 -5.93 10.85 9.53
CA PHE A 219 -5.26 11.51 8.41
C PHE A 219 -5.99 11.29 7.08
N SER A 220 -6.55 10.10 6.85
CA SER A 220 -7.17 9.72 5.57
C SER A 220 -8.42 10.54 5.23
N GLN A 221 -9.07 11.17 6.21
CA GLN A 221 -10.26 12.01 6.02
C GLN A 221 -10.03 13.19 5.06
N GLN A 222 -8.79 13.67 4.93
CA GLN A 222 -8.45 14.74 3.98
C GLN A 222 -8.07 14.25 2.57
N LEU A 223 -7.92 12.94 2.40
CA LEU A 223 -7.44 12.35 1.17
C LEU A 223 -8.56 12.20 0.16
N LYS A 224 -8.13 12.13 -1.11
CA LYS A 224 -8.91 11.69 -2.24
C LYS A 224 -8.66 10.21 -2.53
N GLU A 225 -7.41 9.77 -2.41
CA GLU A 225 -7.01 8.39 -2.72
C GLU A 225 -6.02 7.88 -1.67
N MET A 226 -6.19 6.63 -1.24
CA MET A 226 -5.22 5.92 -0.40
C MET A 226 -4.93 4.55 -0.98
N GLY A 227 -3.66 4.27 -1.17
CA GLY A 227 -3.13 2.98 -1.56
C GLY A 227 -2.19 2.44 -0.49
N GLY A 228 -2.14 1.14 -0.32
CA GLY A 228 -1.10 0.50 0.47
C GLY A 228 -0.92 -0.96 0.10
N ALA A 229 0.33 -1.40 0.08
CA ALA A 229 0.70 -2.79 -0.13
C ALA A 229 1.44 -3.31 1.10
N GLN A 230 1.34 -4.61 1.37
CA GLN A 230 2.11 -5.27 2.42
C GLN A 230 1.89 -4.62 3.81
N CYS A 231 0.64 -4.21 4.07
CA CYS A 231 0.25 -3.47 5.27
C CYS A 231 -0.22 -4.41 6.40
N VAL A 232 0.13 -4.10 7.66
CA VAL A 232 -0.47 -4.73 8.85
C VAL A 232 -1.32 -3.68 9.55
N LEU A 233 -2.56 -3.53 9.08
CA LEU A 233 -3.50 -2.56 9.60
C LEU A 233 -4.68 -3.29 10.21
N GLY A 234 -5.17 -2.80 11.34
CA GLY A 234 -6.37 -3.28 12.01
C GLY A 234 -7.62 -2.76 11.33
N LYS A 235 -8.77 -3.36 11.65
CA LYS A 235 -10.09 -2.88 11.22
C LYS A 235 -10.35 -1.43 11.64
N GLU A 236 -9.63 -0.96 12.66
CA GLU A 236 -9.58 0.40 13.15
C GLU A 236 -9.22 1.42 12.07
N VAL A 237 -8.55 1.03 10.98
CA VAL A 237 -8.19 1.96 9.90
C VAL A 237 -9.43 2.56 9.23
N PHE A 238 -10.55 1.83 9.27
CA PHE A 238 -11.81 2.28 8.70
C PHE A 238 -12.70 2.95 9.73
N TRP A 239 -12.95 2.30 10.86
CA TRP A 239 -13.92 2.76 11.84
C TRP A 239 -13.37 2.73 13.26
N PRO A 240 -13.69 3.70 14.13
CA PRO A 240 -13.33 3.62 15.54
C PRO A 240 -13.99 2.41 16.20
N THR A 241 -13.21 1.60 16.92
CA THR A 241 -13.67 0.42 17.66
C THR A 241 -13.73 0.63 19.17
N ASP A 242 -13.32 1.81 19.66
CA ASP A 242 -13.34 2.16 21.08
C ASP A 242 -14.77 2.52 21.54
N GLU A 243 -15.45 1.54 22.15
CA GLU A 243 -16.79 1.70 22.74
C GLU A 243 -16.82 2.68 23.92
N GLN A 244 -15.67 2.99 24.53
CA GLN A 244 -15.60 3.80 25.75
C GLN A 244 -15.82 5.30 25.52
N ASN A 245 -15.79 5.75 24.27
CA ASN A 245 -15.77 7.16 23.94
C ASN A 245 -17.14 7.60 23.38
N HIS A 246 -18.10 7.84 24.27
CA HIS A 246 -19.49 8.21 23.98
C HIS A 246 -19.68 9.55 23.23
N ASN A 247 -18.59 10.22 22.84
CA ASN A 247 -18.60 11.54 22.20
C ASN A 247 -17.71 11.57 20.94
N ILE A 248 -17.54 10.43 20.27
CA ILE A 248 -16.78 10.34 19.01
C ILE A 248 -17.55 11.10 17.92
N GLN A 249 -16.96 12.19 17.45
CA GLN A 249 -17.34 12.75 16.15
C GLN A 249 -17.08 11.68 15.09
N LEU A 250 -18.13 11.29 14.36
CA LEU A 250 -18.01 10.27 13.33
C LEU A 250 -17.00 10.72 12.25
N PRO A 251 -16.12 9.81 11.79
CA PRO A 251 -15.17 10.15 10.76
C PRO A 251 -15.91 10.44 9.44
N PHE A 252 -15.41 11.40 8.66
CA PHE A 252 -16.04 11.81 7.41
C PHE A 252 -15.01 12.11 6.33
N TRP A 253 -15.24 11.56 5.13
CA TRP A 253 -14.30 11.59 4.01
C TRP A 253 -14.91 12.33 2.80
N PRO A 254 -14.94 13.67 2.81
CA PRO A 254 -15.69 14.48 1.84
C PRO A 254 -15.21 14.38 0.38
N HIS A 255 -13.98 13.91 0.17
CA HIS A 255 -13.31 13.93 -1.14
C HIS A 255 -12.83 12.56 -1.61
N PHE A 256 -13.00 11.51 -0.79
CA PHE A 256 -12.36 10.22 -0.99
C PHE A 256 -13.06 9.42 -2.08
N THR A 257 -12.32 8.99 -3.09
CA THR A 257 -12.82 8.30 -4.29
C THR A 257 -12.28 6.89 -4.43
N ASP A 258 -11.02 6.66 -4.06
CA ASP A 258 -10.34 5.40 -4.34
C ASP A 258 -9.56 4.89 -3.12
N LEU A 259 -9.87 3.68 -2.68
CA LEU A 259 -9.15 2.95 -1.65
C LEU A 259 -8.60 1.63 -2.21
N TRP A 260 -7.32 1.37 -2.01
CA TRP A 260 -6.68 0.10 -2.34
C TRP A 260 -5.76 -0.32 -1.18
N LEU A 261 -6.06 -1.43 -0.51
CA LEU A 261 -5.23 -1.95 0.58
C LEU A 261 -4.96 -3.44 0.39
N GLY A 262 -3.70 -3.77 0.15
CA GLY A 262 -3.15 -5.11 0.24
C GLY A 262 -2.58 -5.35 1.64
N TYR A 263 -3.24 -6.22 2.39
CA TYR A 263 -2.83 -6.63 3.73
C TYR A 263 -1.97 -7.87 3.68
N GLU A 264 -1.09 -7.96 4.66
CA GLU A 264 -0.48 -9.22 5.03
C GLU A 264 -1.50 -10.05 5.84
N PRO A 265 -1.42 -11.40 5.80
CA PRO A 265 -2.44 -12.29 6.35
C PRO A 265 -2.39 -12.39 7.88
N VAL A 266 -2.13 -11.27 8.56
CA VAL A 266 -1.95 -11.15 9.99
C VAL A 266 -2.57 -9.85 10.52
N THR A 267 -3.08 -9.88 11.74
CA THR A 267 -3.60 -8.69 12.44
C THR A 267 -2.48 -7.93 13.17
N PRO A 268 -2.64 -6.63 13.49
CA PRO A 268 -1.70 -5.90 14.35
C PRO A 268 -1.45 -6.54 15.73
N SER A 269 -2.33 -7.41 16.21
CA SER A 269 -2.15 -8.14 17.48
C SER A 269 -1.49 -9.51 17.34
N GLY A 270 -0.91 -9.81 16.16
CA GLY A 270 -0.12 -11.01 15.90
C GLY A 270 -0.91 -12.28 15.65
N ASN A 271 -2.17 -12.19 15.21
CA ASN A 271 -2.99 -13.35 14.83
C ASN A 271 -3.03 -13.54 13.32
N TRP A 272 -2.93 -14.80 12.85
CA TRP A 272 -3.19 -15.16 11.46
C TRP A 272 -4.64 -14.89 11.07
N MET A 273 -4.89 -14.46 9.83
CA MET A 273 -6.26 -14.28 9.30
C MET A 273 -6.85 -15.55 8.69
N PHE A 274 -6.01 -16.58 8.49
CA PHE A 274 -6.39 -17.89 8.01
C PHE A 274 -6.15 -18.94 9.10
N ALA A 275 -7.07 -19.89 9.24
CA ALA A 275 -6.97 -21.03 10.13
C ALA A 275 -6.43 -22.26 9.37
N LYS A 276 -5.91 -23.22 10.12
CA LYS A 276 -5.61 -24.54 9.58
C LYS A 276 -6.93 -25.22 9.24
N GLU A 277 -6.99 -25.85 8.07
CA GLU A 277 -8.11 -26.72 7.72
C GLU A 277 -8.02 -27.99 8.57
N GLU A 278 -9.05 -28.25 9.37
CA GLU A 278 -9.17 -29.55 10.04
C GLU A 278 -9.50 -30.58 8.96
N PRO A 279 -8.82 -31.75 8.94
CA PRO A 279 -9.19 -32.80 8.00
C PRO A 279 -10.67 -33.09 8.19
N GLN A 280 -11.47 -32.96 7.13
CA GLN A 280 -12.81 -33.53 7.17
C GLN A 280 -12.63 -35.02 7.46
N GLU A 281 -13.29 -35.53 8.49
CA GLU A 281 -13.53 -36.97 8.61
C GLU A 281 -14.38 -37.35 7.39
N SER A 282 -13.73 -37.76 6.31
CA SER A 282 -14.41 -38.41 5.20
C SER A 282 -14.84 -39.79 5.70
N GLU A 283 -16.14 -40.01 5.82
CA GLU A 283 -16.71 -41.34 6.08
C GLU A 283 -16.59 -42.30 4.89
N ASP A 284 -15.89 -41.93 3.82
CA ASP A 284 -15.70 -42.77 2.65
C ASP A 284 -14.21 -43.09 2.46
N GLU A 285 -13.81 -44.26 2.98
CA GLU A 285 -12.68 -45.03 2.44
C GLU A 285 -13.02 -45.40 0.99
N ASP A 286 -12.59 -44.61 0.02
CA ASP A 286 -12.52 -45.08 -1.37
C ASP A 286 -11.24 -44.56 -2.03
N ASP A 287 -10.38 -45.52 -2.37
CA ASP A 287 -9.14 -45.38 -3.11
C ASP A 287 -9.35 -44.62 -4.43
N HIS A 288 -9.03 -43.33 -4.44
CA HIS A 288 -8.80 -42.58 -5.66
C HIS A 288 -7.35 -42.10 -5.71
N ASP A 289 -6.57 -42.86 -6.47
CA ASP A 289 -5.25 -42.55 -7.02
C ASP A 289 -5.28 -41.18 -7.73
N SER A 290 -4.93 -40.13 -6.99
CA SER A 290 -4.69 -38.80 -7.54
C SER A 290 -3.26 -38.75 -8.04
N SER A 291 -3.10 -38.94 -9.35
CA SER A 291 -1.87 -38.63 -10.07
C SER A 291 -1.64 -37.11 -10.10
N ASP A 292 -1.25 -36.52 -8.96
CA ASP A 292 -0.69 -35.17 -8.87
C ASP A 292 0.85 -35.28 -8.98
N PRO A 293 1.49 -34.77 -10.05
CA PRO A 293 2.94 -34.87 -10.22
C PRO A 293 3.73 -34.04 -9.19
N GLY A 294 3.07 -33.32 -8.28
CA GLY A 294 3.68 -32.59 -7.16
C GLY A 294 3.68 -33.34 -5.82
N SER A 295 3.00 -34.49 -5.70
CA SER A 295 2.83 -35.17 -4.40
C SER A 295 4.02 -36.04 -3.97
N ASP A 296 4.96 -36.33 -4.88
CA ASP A 296 6.12 -37.19 -4.63
C ASP A 296 7.12 -36.62 -3.59
N TYR A 297 6.96 -35.37 -3.16
CA TYR A 297 7.78 -34.75 -2.11
C TYR A 297 7.13 -34.74 -0.73
N ASN A 298 5.87 -35.19 -0.59
CA ASN A 298 5.16 -35.19 0.69
C ASN A 298 5.25 -36.52 1.46
N GLU A 299 5.82 -37.56 0.84
CA GLU A 299 6.08 -38.88 1.44
C GLU A 299 7.58 -39.17 1.68
N MET A 300 8.40 -38.14 1.88
CA MET A 300 9.70 -38.38 2.50
C MET A 300 9.50 -38.61 4.00
N ASP A 301 9.84 -39.84 4.42
CA ASP A 301 9.86 -40.33 5.81
C ASP A 301 10.42 -39.25 6.76
N ASP A 302 9.80 -39.10 7.94
CA ASP A 302 10.15 -38.11 8.97
C ASP A 302 11.63 -38.21 9.42
N THR A 303 12.32 -39.28 9.03
CA THR A 303 13.74 -39.55 9.27
C THR A 303 14.71 -38.74 8.40
N ASP A 304 14.28 -38.13 7.28
CA ASP A 304 15.18 -37.33 6.43
C ASP A 304 15.29 -35.85 6.83
N LYS A 305 14.45 -35.38 7.77
CA LYS A 305 14.49 -34.00 8.30
C LYS A 305 15.81 -33.66 9.00
N ASP A 306 16.56 -34.64 9.49
CA ASP A 306 17.83 -34.43 10.18
C ASP A 306 19.01 -34.12 9.24
N TRP A 307 18.83 -34.26 7.92
CA TRP A 307 19.89 -33.99 6.93
C TRP A 307 19.86 -32.57 6.37
N ASP A 308 18.69 -31.92 6.38
CA ASP A 308 18.57 -30.51 6.02
C ASP A 308 18.75 -29.66 7.27
N ALA A 309 19.71 -28.74 7.20
CA ALA A 309 19.89 -27.74 8.24
C ALA A 309 18.54 -26.99 8.43
N PRO A 310 18.11 -26.67 9.65
CA PRO A 310 16.82 -26.03 9.90
C PRO A 310 16.51 -24.81 9.02
N GLU A 311 17.55 -24.08 8.61
CA GLU A 311 17.55 -22.95 7.66
C GLU A 311 17.28 -23.34 6.20
N ASP A 312 17.55 -24.58 5.77
CA ASP A 312 17.30 -25.07 4.41
C ASP A 312 15.92 -25.74 4.27
N ARG A 313 15.19 -25.92 5.37
CA ARG A 313 13.85 -26.53 5.37
C ARG A 313 12.82 -25.58 4.75
N MET A 314 12.15 -26.02 3.69
CA MET A 314 11.10 -25.23 3.02
C MET A 314 9.95 -24.92 4.01
N GLY A 315 9.63 -23.62 4.15
CA GLY A 315 8.59 -23.18 5.10
C GLY A 315 7.20 -23.70 4.74
N LYS A 316 6.40 -24.01 5.76
CA LYS A 316 5.09 -24.65 5.58
C LYS A 316 3.95 -23.64 5.58
N ILE A 317 3.16 -23.66 4.51
CA ILE A 317 1.89 -22.94 4.39
C ILE A 317 0.76 -23.96 4.51
N PHE A 318 0.03 -23.94 5.62
CA PHE A 318 -1.04 -24.89 5.97
C PHE A 318 -2.33 -24.22 6.47
N ARG A 319 -2.36 -22.90 6.56
CA ARG A 319 -3.51 -22.08 6.94
C ARG A 319 -4.23 -21.62 5.69
N THR A 320 -5.17 -22.41 5.22
CA THR A 320 -5.90 -22.20 3.97
C THR A 320 -7.28 -21.59 4.18
N LYS A 321 -7.93 -21.86 5.33
CA LYS A 321 -9.32 -21.48 5.58
C LYS A 321 -9.43 -20.04 6.09
N PRO A 322 -10.12 -19.11 5.40
CA PRO A 322 -10.36 -17.76 5.91
C PRO A 322 -11.10 -17.79 7.25
N ILE A 323 -10.67 -16.98 8.22
CA ILE A 323 -11.39 -16.86 9.50
C ILE A 323 -12.58 -15.92 9.31
N HIS A 324 -13.78 -16.50 9.20
CA HIS A 324 -15.02 -15.79 8.86
C HIS A 324 -15.30 -14.58 9.76
N GLU A 325 -15.21 -14.75 11.07
CA GLU A 325 -15.47 -13.68 12.05
C GLU A 325 -14.52 -12.49 11.84
N LEU A 326 -13.24 -12.78 11.56
CA LEU A 326 -12.23 -11.75 11.41
C LEU A 326 -12.42 -10.96 10.12
N PHE A 327 -12.59 -11.63 8.97
CA PHE A 327 -12.85 -10.96 7.70
C PHE A 327 -14.15 -10.15 7.72
N ASN A 328 -15.23 -10.70 8.27
CA ASN A 328 -16.48 -9.97 8.45
C ASN A 328 -16.28 -8.70 9.30
N ALA A 329 -15.48 -8.74 10.37
CA ALA A 329 -15.18 -7.56 11.18
C ALA A 329 -14.45 -6.44 10.40
N TYR A 330 -13.57 -6.79 9.45
CA TYR A 330 -12.95 -5.81 8.54
C TYR A 330 -13.97 -5.25 7.55
N TYR A 331 -14.80 -6.08 6.95
CA TYR A 331 -15.82 -5.65 5.98
C TYR A 331 -16.90 -4.77 6.61
N LEU A 332 -17.33 -5.07 7.84
CA LEU A 332 -18.25 -4.21 8.60
C LEU A 332 -17.61 -2.86 8.91
N SER A 333 -16.35 -2.84 9.35
CA SER A 333 -15.63 -1.60 9.62
C SER A 333 -15.49 -0.75 8.34
N ALA A 334 -15.11 -1.37 7.22
CA ALA A 334 -15.01 -0.73 5.92
C ALA A 334 -16.35 -0.17 5.43
N ALA A 335 -17.44 -0.92 5.58
CA ALA A 335 -18.78 -0.47 5.19
C ALA A 335 -19.26 0.73 6.01
N ASN A 336 -19.02 0.73 7.33
CA ASN A 336 -19.32 1.89 8.18
C ASN A 336 -18.56 3.14 7.72
N ALA A 337 -17.28 3.00 7.39
CA ALA A 337 -16.50 4.10 6.84
C ALA A 337 -17.03 4.56 5.47
N ALA A 338 -17.40 3.62 4.59
CA ALA A 338 -17.94 3.91 3.27
C ALA A 338 -19.26 4.69 3.30
N LEU A 339 -20.12 4.48 4.30
CA LEU A 339 -21.32 5.31 4.53
C LEU A 339 -20.98 6.80 4.76
N CYS A 340 -19.77 7.09 5.22
CA CYS A 340 -19.25 8.43 5.43
C CYS A 340 -18.32 8.91 4.29
N MET A 341 -18.30 8.20 3.15
CA MET A 341 -17.52 8.51 1.95
C MET A 341 -18.44 8.79 0.74
N PRO A 342 -19.05 9.99 0.64
CA PRO A 342 -20.08 10.28 -0.38
C PRO A 342 -19.59 10.24 -1.83
N LYS A 343 -18.27 10.19 -2.06
CA LYS A 343 -17.64 10.18 -3.38
C LYS A 343 -16.89 8.88 -3.68
N LEU A 344 -17.04 7.85 -2.84
CA LEU A 344 -16.35 6.58 -3.04
C LEU A 344 -16.81 5.93 -4.34
N ASP A 345 -15.87 5.68 -5.23
CA ASP A 345 -16.09 5.01 -6.51
C ASP A 345 -15.45 3.62 -6.52
N ASN A 346 -14.30 3.46 -5.87
CA ASN A 346 -13.57 2.19 -5.83
C ASN A 346 -13.05 1.89 -4.43
N MET A 347 -13.31 0.68 -3.93
CA MET A 347 -12.62 0.10 -2.78
C MET A 347 -12.14 -1.30 -3.14
N PHE A 348 -10.88 -1.57 -2.84
CA PHE A 348 -10.29 -2.90 -2.96
C PHE A 348 -9.52 -3.25 -1.71
N LEU A 349 -9.86 -4.39 -1.13
CA LEU A 349 -9.17 -4.98 0.01
C LEU A 349 -8.71 -6.38 -0.38
N GLU A 350 -7.44 -6.67 -0.15
CA GLU A 350 -6.83 -7.95 -0.51
C GLU A 350 -6.00 -8.48 0.65
N VAL A 351 -6.11 -9.79 0.88
CA VAL A 351 -5.23 -10.52 1.79
C VAL A 351 -4.73 -11.75 1.07
N THR A 352 -3.42 -11.87 0.90
CA THR A 352 -2.78 -13.00 0.21
C THR A 352 -2.00 -13.84 1.21
N ASN A 353 -2.20 -15.16 1.19
CA ASN A 353 -1.55 -16.11 2.08
C ASN A 353 -1.08 -17.36 1.31
N GLY A 354 0.12 -17.27 0.73
CA GLY A 354 0.62 -18.28 -0.18
C GLY A 354 -0.20 -18.31 -1.47
N TRP A 355 -0.81 -19.46 -1.76
CA TRP A 355 -1.73 -19.64 -2.89
C TRP A 355 -3.16 -19.19 -2.60
N ASN A 356 -3.50 -18.97 -1.32
CA ASN A 356 -4.82 -18.51 -0.93
C ASN A 356 -4.91 -17.00 -1.01
N ARG A 357 -6.06 -16.50 -1.42
CA ARG A 357 -6.31 -15.07 -1.56
C ARG A 357 -7.74 -14.76 -1.15
N GLN A 358 -7.92 -13.74 -0.32
CA GLN A 358 -9.23 -13.21 -0.01
C GLN A 358 -9.32 -11.79 -0.55
N GLU A 359 -10.27 -11.55 -1.43
CA GLU A 359 -10.48 -10.24 -2.03
C GLU A 359 -11.86 -9.70 -1.75
N PHE A 360 -11.93 -8.38 -1.69
CA PHE A 360 -13.17 -7.62 -1.70
C PHE A 360 -13.04 -6.46 -2.68
N TRP A 361 -14.03 -6.34 -3.57
CA TRP A 361 -14.19 -5.23 -4.48
C TRP A 361 -15.50 -4.52 -4.21
N TYR A 362 -15.47 -3.19 -4.18
CA TYR A 362 -16.64 -2.34 -4.37
C TYR A 362 -16.35 -1.35 -5.49
N ARG A 363 -17.23 -1.26 -6.47
CA ARG A 363 -17.06 -0.39 -7.64
C ARG A 363 -18.39 0.27 -8.01
N VAL A 364 -18.34 1.55 -8.32
CA VAL A 364 -19.47 2.28 -8.91
C VAL A 364 -19.17 2.56 -10.38
N ARG A 365 -20.00 2.05 -11.28
CA ARG A 365 -19.92 2.32 -12.74
C ARG A 365 -21.31 2.63 -13.26
N ASP A 366 -21.43 3.69 -14.05
CA ASP A 366 -22.70 4.10 -14.67
C ASP A 366 -23.88 4.16 -13.67
N GLU A 367 -23.62 4.72 -12.48
CA GLU A 367 -24.56 4.82 -11.36
C GLU A 367 -25.02 3.49 -10.74
N VAL A 368 -24.36 2.38 -11.09
CA VAL A 368 -24.58 1.06 -10.48
C VAL A 368 -23.41 0.72 -9.56
N ALA A 369 -23.72 0.40 -8.31
CA ALA A 369 -22.75 -0.07 -7.31
C ALA A 369 -22.73 -1.60 -7.29
N ASN A 370 -21.56 -2.19 -7.47
CA ASN A 370 -21.32 -3.62 -7.36
C ASN A 370 -20.34 -3.92 -6.23
N ALA A 371 -20.62 -4.99 -5.48
CA ALA A 371 -19.70 -5.53 -4.49
C ALA A 371 -19.46 -7.02 -4.73
N THR A 372 -18.20 -7.43 -4.64
CA THR A 372 -17.72 -8.80 -4.90
C THR A 372 -16.79 -9.25 -3.79
N TRP A 373 -17.02 -10.45 -3.29
CA TRP A 373 -16.14 -11.16 -2.37
C TRP A 373 -15.67 -12.43 -3.07
N SER A 374 -14.36 -12.71 -3.05
CA SER A 374 -13.78 -13.91 -3.66
C SER A 374 -12.68 -14.50 -2.78
N SER A 375 -12.53 -15.82 -2.85
CA SER A 375 -11.62 -16.62 -2.03
C SER A 375 -10.69 -17.48 -2.87
N GLY A 376 -9.99 -16.85 -3.82
CA GLY A 376 -9.07 -17.54 -4.72
C GLY A 376 -9.78 -18.65 -5.50
N ASP A 377 -9.21 -19.86 -5.47
CA ASP A 377 -9.69 -21.02 -6.22
C ASP A 377 -10.84 -21.79 -5.55
N ASP A 378 -11.22 -21.45 -4.31
CA ASP A 378 -12.39 -22.03 -3.63
C ASP A 378 -13.44 -20.96 -3.31
N PRO A 379 -14.43 -20.74 -4.21
CA PRO A 379 -15.50 -19.79 -3.99
C PRO A 379 -16.37 -20.06 -2.75
N LYS A 380 -16.34 -21.26 -2.18
CA LYS A 380 -17.12 -21.63 -0.98
C LYS A 380 -16.35 -21.45 0.32
N ALA A 381 -15.06 -21.12 0.26
CA ALA A 381 -14.23 -20.95 1.44
C ALA A 381 -14.71 -19.79 2.35
N PHE A 382 -15.37 -18.77 1.77
CA PHE A 382 -15.90 -17.63 2.51
C PHE A 382 -17.24 -17.16 1.96
N GLU A 383 -18.17 -16.93 2.88
CA GLU A 383 -19.42 -16.23 2.59
C GLU A 383 -19.53 -15.03 3.55
N PRO A 384 -19.77 -13.81 3.04
CA PRO A 384 -19.96 -12.64 3.90
C PRO A 384 -21.25 -12.83 4.72
N SER A 385 -21.23 -12.35 5.97
CA SER A 385 -22.43 -12.42 6.82
C SER A 385 -23.58 -11.57 6.27
N ASP A 386 -24.82 -11.92 6.65
CA ASP A 386 -26.00 -11.11 6.31
C ASP A 386 -25.86 -9.65 6.73
N GLU A 387 -25.19 -9.41 7.86
CA GLU A 387 -24.91 -8.06 8.36
C GLU A 387 -23.99 -7.28 7.41
N VAL A 388 -22.91 -7.91 6.92
CA VAL A 388 -22.01 -7.31 5.92
C VAL A 388 -22.78 -6.98 4.65
N LEU A 389 -23.58 -7.92 4.14
CA LEU A 389 -24.38 -7.72 2.93
C LEU A 389 -25.40 -6.59 3.10
N GLN A 390 -26.09 -6.52 4.23
CA GLN A 390 -27.06 -5.46 4.52
C GLN A 390 -26.39 -4.09 4.61
N LEU A 391 -25.22 -3.99 5.23
CA LEU A 391 -24.52 -2.72 5.39
C LEU A 391 -23.97 -2.21 4.06
N TRP A 392 -23.40 -3.09 3.22
CA TRP A 392 -22.97 -2.71 1.87
C TRP A 392 -24.14 -2.35 0.94
N LYS A 393 -25.33 -2.94 1.13
CA LYS A 393 -26.55 -2.48 0.44
C LYS A 393 -26.91 -1.05 0.81
N GLN A 394 -26.76 -0.67 2.08
CA GLN A 394 -26.94 0.72 2.52
C GLN A 394 -25.91 1.65 1.90
N VAL A 395 -24.64 1.23 1.80
CA VAL A 395 -23.57 2.00 1.12
C VAL A 395 -23.94 2.26 -0.34
N ALA A 396 -24.35 1.23 -1.09
CA ALA A 396 -24.78 1.37 -2.48
C ALA A 396 -25.96 2.33 -2.63
N SER A 397 -26.98 2.18 -1.79
CA SER A 397 -28.16 3.04 -1.78
C SER A 397 -27.81 4.49 -1.46
N ALA A 398 -26.95 4.72 -0.47
CA ALA A 398 -26.47 6.06 -0.12
C ALA A 398 -25.63 6.69 -1.24
N ARG A 399 -24.84 5.88 -1.97
CA ARG A 399 -23.91 6.36 -3.00
C ARG A 399 -24.57 6.61 -4.36
N THR A 400 -25.52 5.76 -4.75
CA THR A 400 -26.13 5.73 -6.09
C THR A 400 -27.64 5.95 -6.11
N GLY A 401 -28.33 5.79 -4.97
CA GLY A 401 -29.79 5.75 -4.91
C GLY A 401 -30.40 4.42 -5.39
N GLY A 402 -29.58 3.49 -5.90
CA GLY A 402 -29.99 2.17 -6.37
C GLY A 402 -29.66 1.04 -5.41
N ASP A 403 -30.12 -0.16 -5.75
CA ASP A 403 -29.76 -1.39 -5.03
C ASP A 403 -28.34 -1.84 -5.35
N LEU A 404 -27.70 -2.52 -4.40
CA LEU A 404 -26.37 -3.13 -4.60
C LEU A 404 -26.48 -4.33 -5.54
N GLY A 405 -25.73 -4.32 -6.64
CA GLY A 405 -25.39 -5.53 -7.37
C GLY A 405 -24.42 -6.36 -6.53
N VAL A 406 -24.85 -7.54 -6.08
CA VAL A 406 -23.94 -8.48 -5.41
C VAL A 406 -23.55 -9.54 -6.42
N GLU A 407 -22.29 -9.51 -6.83
CA GLU A 407 -21.69 -10.58 -7.63
C GLU A 407 -20.83 -11.39 -6.67
N VAL A 408 -21.30 -12.57 -6.27
CA VAL A 408 -20.41 -13.57 -5.66
C VAL A 408 -19.84 -14.35 -6.82
N ASP A 409 -18.57 -14.11 -7.15
CA ASP A 409 -17.89 -14.85 -8.20
C ASP A 409 -17.72 -16.31 -7.74
N LEU A 410 -18.71 -17.12 -8.07
CA LEU A 410 -18.60 -18.56 -8.17
C LEU A 410 -17.91 -18.85 -9.51
N LEU A 411 -16.58 -18.81 -9.55
CA LEU A 411 -15.85 -19.33 -10.72
C LEU A 411 -16.13 -20.82 -10.92
#